data_AF-A0A398BNL3-F1
#
_entry.id   AF-A0A398BNL3-F1
#
_cell.length_a   1.000
_cell.length_b   1.000
_cell.length_c   1.000
_cell.angle_alpha   90.00
_cell.angle_beta   90.00
_cell.angle_gamma   90.00
#
_symmetry.space_group_name_H-M   'P 1'
#
loop_
_entity.id
_entity.type
_entity.pdbx_description
1 polymer ?
#
loop_
_entity_poly.entity_id
_entity_poly.type
_entity_poly.pdbx_seq_one_letter_code
_entity_poly.pdbx_strand_id
1 'polypeptide(L)'
;MEWDLLVATEYIKLNTLDNEDFIDGDDTRKTALLNVASRTLTRKFSGLTIPNEAVYLFGAVLASAYNDTNKLQQQGVAGFSIKGISFTFKDWAKKGLDALVPPEVIDIINEENGVELSTGRVMKWTVL
;
A
#
# COMPACT_ATOMS: atom_id res chain seq x y z
N MET A 1 8.76 3.92 -16.52
CA MET A 1 9.60 3.22 -15.53
C MET A 1 9.43 1.75 -15.84
N GLU A 2 10.52 1.06 -16.14
CA GLU A 2 10.50 -0.38 -16.40
C GLU A 2 10.80 -1.06 -15.07
N TRP A 3 9.94 -2.00 -14.65
CA TRP A 3 10.08 -2.72 -13.39
C TRP A 3 10.59 -4.13 -13.68
N ASP A 4 11.55 -4.59 -12.89
CA ASP A 4 11.91 -6.01 -12.87
C ASP A 4 10.83 -6.78 -12.10
N LEU A 5 9.94 -7.45 -12.85
CA LEU A 5 8.82 -8.17 -12.28
C LEU A 5 9.25 -9.44 -11.53
N LEU A 6 10.39 -10.05 -11.86
CA LEU A 6 10.89 -11.21 -11.13
C LEU A 6 11.32 -10.80 -9.72
N VAL A 7 12.15 -9.76 -9.63
CA VAL A 7 12.62 -9.22 -8.35
C VAL A 7 11.46 -8.73 -7.51
N ALA A 8 10.53 -7.99 -8.11
CA ALA A 8 9.33 -7.52 -7.41
C ALA A 8 8.47 -8.69 -6.88
N THR A 9 8.29 -9.74 -7.68
CA THR A 9 7.48 -10.91 -7.29
C THR A 9 8.15 -11.72 -6.18
N GLU A 10 9.46 -11.95 -6.26
CA GLU A 10 10.22 -12.64 -5.21
C GLU A 10 10.18 -11.87 -3.89
N TYR A 11 10.40 -10.55 -3.96
CA TYR A 11 10.35 -9.70 -2.77
C TYR A 11 8.97 -9.74 -2.11
N ILE A 12 7.90 -9.58 -2.90
CA ILE A 12 6.52 -9.62 -2.42
C ILE A 12 6.20 -10.99 -1.80
N LYS A 13 6.63 -12.08 -2.44
CA LYS A 13 6.38 -13.45 -1.96
C LYS A 13 7.03 -13.72 -0.60
N LEU A 14 8.20 -13.14 -0.33
CA LEU A 14 8.93 -13.33 0.92
C LEU A 14 8.48 -12.38 2.03
N ASN A 15 8.00 -11.18 1.68
CA ASN A 15 7.75 -10.10 2.65
C ASN A 15 6.27 -9.76 2.83
N THR A 16 5.35 -10.40 2.11
CA THR A 16 3.90 -10.19 2.29
C THR A 16 3.14 -11.50 2.41
N LEU A 17 2.22 -11.55 3.37
CA LEU A 17 1.35 -12.72 3.60
C LEU A 17 0.21 -12.81 2.58
N ASP A 18 -0.32 -11.65 2.17
CA ASP A 18 -1.39 -11.54 1.18
C ASP A 18 -0.79 -11.10 -0.15
N ASN A 19 -0.39 -12.09 -0.96
CA ASN A 19 0.35 -11.89 -2.20
C ASN A 19 -0.28 -12.60 -3.41
N GLU A 20 -1.30 -13.44 -3.21
CA GLU A 20 -1.89 -14.26 -4.28
C GLU A 20 -2.46 -13.38 -5.39
N ASP A 21 -3.18 -12.31 -5.03
CA ASP A 21 -3.78 -11.38 -5.99
C ASP A 21 -2.77 -10.60 -6.84
N PHE A 22 -1.55 -10.41 -6.32
CA PHE A 22 -0.47 -9.81 -7.09
C PHE A 22 0.21 -10.84 -7.98
N ILE A 23 0.50 -12.03 -7.44
CA ILE A 23 1.20 -13.12 -8.14
C ILE A 23 0.38 -13.64 -9.33
N ASP A 24 -0.93 -13.80 -9.14
CA ASP A 24 -1.86 -14.29 -10.16
C ASP A 24 -2.19 -13.24 -11.24
N GLY A 25 -1.79 -11.98 -11.02
CA GLY A 25 -1.95 -10.92 -12.01
C GLY A 25 -1.04 -11.11 -13.23
N ASP A 26 -1.51 -10.69 -14.40
CA ASP A 26 -0.69 -10.59 -15.60
C ASP A 26 0.38 -9.49 -15.47
N ASP A 27 1.43 -9.56 -16.29
CA ASP A 27 2.56 -8.63 -16.24
C ASP A 27 2.15 -7.17 -16.46
N THR A 28 1.09 -6.92 -17.25
CA THR A 28 0.57 -5.56 -17.47
C THR A 28 -0.08 -5.03 -16.20
N ARG A 29 -0.90 -5.86 -15.53
CA ARG A 29 -1.53 -5.54 -14.24
C ARG A 29 -0.50 -5.32 -13.15
N LYS A 30 0.51 -6.20 -13.02
CA LYS A 30 1.62 -6.05 -12.07
C LYS A 30 2.34 -4.72 -12.28
N THR A 31 2.70 -4.42 -13.52
CA THR A 31 3.35 -3.16 -13.90
C THR A 31 2.48 -1.94 -13.57
N ALA A 32 1.17 -2.02 -13.85
CA ALA A 32 0.23 -0.94 -13.53
C ALA A 32 0.13 -0.70 -12.02
N LEU A 33 0.07 -1.76 -11.21
CA LEU A 33 0.04 -1.67 -9.75
C LEU A 33 1.31 -1.00 -9.20
N LEU A 34 2.49 -1.40 -9.68
CA LEU A 34 3.76 -0.79 -9.26
C LEU A 34 3.87 0.68 -9.66
N ASN A 35 3.40 1.05 -10.87
CA ASN A 35 3.36 2.45 -11.31
C ASN A 35 2.42 3.30 -10.45
N VAL A 36 1.25 2.76 -10.10
CA VAL A 36 0.29 3.46 -9.22
C VAL A 36 0.86 3.59 -7.81
N ALA A 37 1.49 2.52 -7.29
CA ALA A 37 2.15 2.52 -6.00
C ALA A 37 3.24 3.59 -5.92
N SER A 38 4.17 3.59 -6.88
CA SER A 38 5.25 4.57 -6.98
C SER A 38 4.70 6.01 -7.04
N ARG A 39 3.76 6.30 -7.94
CA ARG A 39 3.16 7.64 -8.07
C ARG A 39 2.48 8.11 -6.78
N THR A 40 1.83 7.20 -6.08
CA THR A 40 1.13 7.52 -4.82
C THR A 40 2.12 7.83 -3.71
N LEU A 41 3.18 7.01 -3.56
CA LEU A 41 4.23 7.22 -2.57
C LEU A 41 5.00 8.52 -2.84
N THR A 42 5.41 8.78 -4.08
CA THR A 42 6.11 10.02 -4.44
C THR A 42 5.25 11.27 -4.19
N ARG A 43 3.93 11.18 -4.37
CA ARG A 43 3.03 12.30 -4.09
C ARG A 43 2.85 12.53 -2.59
N LYS A 44 2.74 11.45 -1.80
CA LYS A 44 2.53 11.52 -0.35
C LYS A 44 3.80 11.95 0.39
N PHE A 45 4.94 11.43 -0.02
CA PHE A 45 6.27 11.65 0.58
C PHE A 45 7.12 12.47 -0.38
N SER A 46 6.62 13.63 -0.79
CA SER A 46 7.33 14.50 -1.72
C SER A 46 8.63 15.02 -1.10
N GLY A 47 9.73 14.91 -1.85
CA GLY A 47 11.06 15.33 -1.40
C GLY A 47 11.85 14.27 -0.63
N LEU A 48 11.31 13.06 -0.47
CA LEU A 48 12.01 11.92 0.13
C LEU A 48 12.36 10.88 -0.94
N THR A 49 13.43 10.12 -0.70
CA THR A 49 13.84 8.99 -1.51
C THR A 49 12.89 7.82 -1.23
N ILE A 50 12.21 7.33 -2.26
CA ILE A 50 11.32 6.16 -2.15
C ILE A 50 12.10 4.92 -2.61
N PRO A 51 12.46 4.00 -1.70
CA PRO A 51 13.13 2.77 -2.10
C PRO A 51 12.17 1.85 -2.86
N ASN A 52 12.71 1.03 -3.77
CA ASN A 52 11.91 0.11 -4.58
C ASN A 52 11.13 -0.90 -3.73
N GLU A 53 11.72 -1.33 -2.60
CA GLU A 53 11.11 -2.24 -1.63
C GLU A 53 9.77 -1.71 -1.08
N ALA A 54 9.72 -0.41 -0.76
CA ALA A 54 8.50 0.26 -0.33
C ALA A 54 7.41 0.24 -1.42
N VAL A 55 7.81 0.38 -2.69
CA VAL A 55 6.89 0.31 -3.84
C VAL A 55 6.34 -1.10 -4.02
N TYR A 56 7.17 -2.14 -3.86
CA TYR A 56 6.75 -3.54 -3.98
C TYR A 56 5.73 -3.93 -2.92
N LEU A 57 6.00 -3.61 -1.65
CA LEU A 57 5.08 -3.85 -0.54
C LEU A 57 3.73 -3.15 -0.76
N PHE A 58 3.78 -1.87 -1.14
CA PHE A 58 2.55 -1.13 -1.38
C PHE A 58 1.79 -1.65 -2.61
N GLY A 59 2.50 -2.11 -3.65
CA GLY A 59 1.91 -2.75 -4.83
C GLY A 59 1.10 -4.01 -4.49
N ALA A 60 1.62 -4.86 -3.60
CA ALA A 60 0.90 -6.05 -3.12
C ALA A 60 -0.37 -5.68 -2.34
N VAL A 61 -0.27 -4.67 -1.46
CA VAL A 61 -1.41 -4.17 -0.69
C VAL A 61 -2.49 -3.57 -1.60
N LEU A 62 -2.10 -2.86 -2.65
CA LEU A 62 -3.05 -2.37 -3.65
C LEU A 62 -3.74 -3.53 -4.37
N ALA A 63 -3.00 -4.59 -4.74
CA ALA A 63 -3.57 -5.75 -5.43
C ALA A 63 -4.70 -6.41 -4.62
N SER A 64 -4.43 -6.71 -3.35
CA SER A 64 -5.41 -7.27 -2.41
C SER A 64 -6.59 -6.31 -2.19
N ALA A 65 -6.32 -5.03 -1.92
CA ALA A 65 -7.38 -4.05 -1.68
C ALA A 65 -8.32 -3.88 -2.89
N TYR A 66 -7.80 -3.88 -4.13
CA TYR A 66 -8.63 -3.82 -5.32
C TYR A 66 -9.45 -5.10 -5.55
N ASN A 67 -8.88 -6.28 -5.24
CA ASN A 67 -9.61 -7.54 -5.37
C ASN A 67 -10.77 -7.61 -4.38
N ASP A 68 -10.50 -7.33 -3.10
CA ASP A 68 -11.51 -7.28 -2.04
C ASP A 68 -12.62 -6.28 -2.36
N THR A 69 -12.24 -5.07 -2.79
CA THR A 69 -13.21 -4.04 -3.19
C THR A 69 -14.10 -4.51 -4.33
N ASN A 70 -13.54 -5.17 -5.35
CA ASN A 70 -14.32 -5.71 -6.47
C ASN A 70 -15.27 -6.82 -6.03
N LYS A 71 -14.82 -7.76 -5.17
CA LYS A 71 -15.66 -8.83 -4.60
C LYS A 71 -16.82 -8.25 -3.79
N LEU A 72 -16.54 -7.27 -2.94
CA LEU A 72 -17.53 -6.64 -2.05
C LEU A 72 -18.52 -5.75 -2.80
N GLN A 73 -18.07 -5.08 -3.86
CA GLN A 73 -18.94 -4.32 -4.76
C GLN A 73 -19.93 -5.25 -5.49
N GLN A 74 -19.48 -6.41 -5.96
CA GLN A 74 -20.35 -7.42 -6.57
C GLN A 74 -21.36 -8.02 -5.57
N GLN A 75 -21.00 -8.06 -4.28
CA GLN A 75 -21.88 -8.54 -3.21
C GLN A 75 -22.79 -7.45 -2.62
N GLY A 76 -22.74 -6.21 -3.12
CA GLY A 76 -23.59 -5.11 -2.65
C GLY A 76 -23.26 -4.61 -1.24
N VAL A 77 -22.07 -4.91 -0.72
CA VAL A 77 -21.66 -4.57 0.65
C VAL A 77 -21.20 -3.11 0.70
N ALA A 78 -21.82 -2.28 1.55
CA ALA A 78 -21.60 -0.82 1.59
C ALA A 78 -20.31 -0.37 2.33
N GLY A 79 -19.59 -1.30 2.97
CA GLY A 79 -18.31 -1.02 3.64
C GLY A 79 -17.56 -2.29 4.02
N PHE A 80 -16.23 -2.20 4.09
CA PHE A 80 -15.31 -3.30 4.35
C PHE A 80 -14.12 -2.87 5.20
N SER A 81 -13.45 -3.81 5.85
CA SER A 81 -12.34 -3.52 6.77
C SER A 81 -11.08 -4.21 6.29
N ILE A 82 -10.03 -3.45 6.02
CA ILE A 82 -8.69 -3.97 5.69
C ILE A 82 -7.77 -3.73 6.88
N LYS A 83 -7.20 -4.80 7.45
CA LYS A 83 -6.24 -4.75 8.57
C LYS A 83 -6.64 -3.81 9.73
N GLY A 84 -7.93 -3.79 10.09
CA GLY A 84 -8.45 -3.00 11.22
C GLY A 84 -8.83 -1.55 10.88
N ILE A 85 -8.66 -1.12 9.63
CA ILE A 85 -9.16 0.16 9.13
C ILE A 85 -10.48 -0.11 8.41
N SER A 86 -11.59 0.28 9.04
CA SER A 86 -12.92 0.17 8.43
C SER A 86 -13.11 1.28 7.39
N PHE A 87 -13.28 0.90 6.14
CA PHE A 87 -13.65 1.77 5.03
C PHE A 87 -15.14 1.60 4.71
N THR A 88 -15.84 2.70 4.47
CA THR A 88 -17.10 2.67 3.72
C THR A 88 -16.83 3.16 2.31
N PHE A 89 -17.60 2.71 1.31
CA PHE A 89 -17.40 3.15 -0.09
C PHE A 89 -17.41 4.69 -0.24
N LYS A 90 -18.13 5.38 0.65
CA LYS A 90 -18.18 6.85 0.74
C LYS A 90 -16.89 7.46 1.32
N ASP A 91 -16.21 6.75 2.22
CA ASP A 91 -14.91 7.14 2.79
C ASP A 91 -13.77 6.82 1.82
N TRP A 92 -13.85 5.76 1.01
CA TRP A 92 -12.90 5.45 -0.07
C TRP A 92 -12.80 6.57 -1.11
N ALA A 93 -13.92 7.23 -1.40
CA ALA A 93 -13.94 8.40 -2.28
C ALA A 93 -13.33 9.66 -1.64
N LYS A 94 -13.25 9.73 -0.31
CA LYS A 94 -12.74 10.89 0.45
C LYS A 94 -11.30 10.71 0.95
N LYS A 95 -10.92 9.50 1.35
CA LYS A 95 -9.57 9.10 1.73
C LYS A 95 -8.94 8.44 0.51
N GLY A 96 -8.05 9.18 -0.15
CA GLY A 96 -7.31 8.68 -1.31
C GLY A 96 -6.47 7.44 -0.98
N LEU A 97 -5.87 6.85 -2.02
CA LEU A 97 -4.95 5.70 -1.94
C LEU A 97 -3.82 5.89 -0.90
N ASP A 98 -3.55 7.14 -0.53
CA ASP A 98 -2.57 7.54 0.48
C ASP A 98 -2.88 6.97 1.88
N ALA A 99 -4.15 6.64 2.18
CA ALA A 99 -4.58 6.03 3.45
C ALA A 99 -4.35 4.51 3.53
N LEU A 100 -4.09 3.85 2.40
CA LEU A 100 -3.79 2.40 2.34
C LEU A 100 -2.32 2.09 2.58
N VAL A 101 -1.46 3.10 2.68
CA VAL A 101 -0.02 2.91 2.88
C VAL A 101 0.20 2.26 4.25
N PRO A 102 0.74 1.03 4.30
CA PRO A 102 1.04 0.34 5.56
C PRO A 102 2.09 1.08 6.38
N PRO A 103 2.10 0.93 7.72
CA PRO A 103 3.14 1.50 8.57
C PRO A 103 4.54 0.99 8.19
N GLU A 104 4.69 -0.29 7.82
CA GLU A 104 5.96 -0.89 7.39
C GLU A 104 6.57 -0.17 6.17
N VAL A 105 5.74 0.32 5.25
CA VAL A 105 6.21 1.09 4.08
C VAL A 105 6.75 2.45 4.51
N ILE A 106 6.19 3.05 5.56
CA ILE A 106 6.64 4.33 6.11
C ILE A 106 7.95 4.12 6.88
N ASP A 107 8.08 3.03 7.62
CA ASP A 107 9.30 2.69 8.35
C ASP A 107 10.49 2.48 7.40
N ILE A 108 10.29 1.80 6.27
CA ILE A 108 11.32 1.63 5.24
C ILE A 108 11.74 2.98 4.62
N ILE A 109 10.77 3.88 4.36
CA ILE A 109 11.08 5.22 3.83
C ILE A 109 11.82 6.06 4.89
N ASN A 110 11.47 5.91 6.16
CA ASN A 110 12.11 6.59 7.29
C ASN A 110 13.58 6.15 7.46
N GLU A 111 13.83 4.84 7.40
CA GLU A 111 15.17 4.26 7.51
C GLU A 111 16.09 4.74 6.38
N GLU A 112 15.60 4.76 5.14
CA GLU A 112 16.37 5.19 3.97
C GLU A 112 16.72 6.69 4.00
N ASN A 113 15.83 7.53 4.55
CA ASN A 113 16.02 8.99 4.56
C ASN A 113 16.54 9.53 5.90
N GLY A 114 16.64 8.69 6.93
CA GLY A 114 16.99 9.12 8.30
C GLY A 114 15.98 10.10 8.91
N VAL A 115 14.71 10.00 8.54
CA VAL A 115 13.63 10.88 9.03
C VAL A 115 12.65 10.09 9.88
N GLU A 116 12.07 10.70 10.91
CA GLU A 116 11.00 10.11 11.72
C GLU A 116 9.63 10.62 11.25
N LEU A 117 9.13 10.14 10.10
CA LEU A 117 7.73 10.37 9.73
C LEU A 117 6.85 9.51 10.64
N SER A 118 6.17 10.16 11.58
CA SER A 118 5.21 9.50 12.44
C SER A 118 3.94 9.13 11.67
N THR A 119 3.58 7.85 11.68
CA THR A 119 2.32 7.30 11.15
C THR A 119 1.14 7.76 12.01
N GLY A 120 0.85 9.07 12.10
CA GLY A 120 -0.38 9.64 12.68
C GLY A 120 -0.77 9.23 14.12
N ARG A 121 -0.04 8.33 14.78
CA ARG A 121 -0.18 7.96 16.18
C ARG A 121 0.77 8.87 16.94
N VAL A 122 0.30 10.10 17.15
CA VAL A 122 0.75 10.88 18.29
C VAL A 122 0.35 10.06 19.51
N MET A 123 1.24 9.19 20.01
CA MET A 123 1.11 8.62 21.34
C MET A 123 1.22 9.80 22.29
N LYS A 124 0.07 10.40 22.61
CA LYS A 124 -0.06 11.43 23.62
C LYS A 124 0.26 10.73 24.94
N TRP A 125 1.51 10.82 25.38
CA TRP A 125 1.89 10.47 26.75
C TRP A 125 1.10 11.39 27.67
N THR A 126 0.02 10.87 28.24
CA THR A 126 -0.56 11.48 29.44
C THR A 126 0.43 11.20 30.56
N VAL A 127 1.19 12.22 30.92
CA VAL A 127 1.88 12.23 32.20
C VAL A 127 0.80 12.25 33.29
N LEU A 128 0.97 11.34 34.26
CA LEU A 128 0.11 11.03 35.41
C LEU A 128 -0.51 12.24 36.11
#